data_AF-A0A376L2L5-F1
#
_entry.id   AF-A0A376L2L5-F1
#
_cell.length_a   1.000
_cell.length_b   1.000
_cell.length_c   1.000
_cell.angle_alpha   90.00
_cell.angle_beta   90.00
_cell.angle_gamma   90.00
#
_symmetry.space_group_name_H-M   'P 1'
#
loop_
_entity.id
_entity.type
_entity.pdbx_description
1 polymer ?
#
loop_
_entity_poly.entity_id
_entity_poly.type
_entity_poly.pdbx_seq_one_letter_code
_entity_poly.pdbx_strand_id
1 'polypeptide(L)'
;MTRRVVSPLLPWFRPGSFDASAQDVALLKNISRVAASAHMPFIGSVGPAFFQKETMEEVAAIKDIGNHFERAEYIKWNAFRETDDARYIGLVMPRVLGRLPYGPDTVPVRSFNYVEEVKGPDHHKYLWTNASFAFAANMVRSFVTNGWCVQIRGPQAGGAVQDLPIHLYDLGTGNQVKIPSEVMIPETREFEFANLGFIPLSYYKNRDYACFFSANSTQKPALYDTPDATANSRINARLPYIFLLSRIAHYLKIIQRENIGTTKDRRLLELELNNWIRGLVTEMTDPGDELQASHPLRDGKVVVEDIEDNPGFFRVKLYAVPHFQVEGMDVSLSLVSQNAGRQKRKAGVGK
;
A
#
# COMPACT_ATOMS: atom_id res chain seq x y z
N MET A 1 14.19 5.57 30.27
CA MET A 1 14.73 6.83 29.70
C MET A 1 14.29 6.92 28.25
N THR A 2 13.07 7.42 28.04
CA THR A 2 12.41 7.55 26.73
C THR A 2 12.98 8.74 25.98
N ARG A 3 14.16 8.58 25.37
CA ARG A 3 14.62 9.54 24.36
C ARG A 3 13.76 9.33 23.12
N ARG A 4 12.79 10.23 22.90
CA ARG A 4 12.14 10.47 21.61
C ARG A 4 13.25 10.82 20.62
N VAL A 5 13.83 9.80 19.99
CA VAL A 5 14.67 9.98 18.82
C VAL A 5 13.75 10.56 17.76
N VAL A 6 14.09 11.77 17.31
CA VAL A 6 13.47 12.44 16.16
C VAL A 6 13.37 11.40 15.05
N SER A 7 12.15 10.93 14.78
CA SER A 7 11.89 9.96 13.72
C SER A 7 12.45 10.54 12.44
N PRO A 8 13.31 9.83 11.68
CA PRO A 8 13.78 10.32 10.41
C PRO A 8 12.59 10.26 9.45
N LEU A 9 11.88 11.40 9.39
CA LEU A 9 10.93 11.86 8.38
C LEU A 9 9.81 10.89 7.97
N LEU A 10 8.57 11.34 8.15
CA LEU A 10 7.34 10.71 7.66
C LEU A 10 7.39 10.51 6.13
N PRO A 11 6.57 9.59 5.56
CA PRO A 11 6.45 9.43 4.11
C PRO A 11 6.21 10.77 3.44
N TRP A 12 6.85 10.99 2.28
CA TRP A 12 6.73 12.26 1.57
C TRP A 12 5.45 12.24 0.74
N PHE A 13 4.57 13.21 0.98
CA PHE A 13 3.30 13.39 0.26
C PHE A 13 3.35 14.65 -0.60
N ARG A 14 2.90 14.53 -1.86
CA ARG A 14 2.67 15.67 -2.75
C ARG A 14 1.15 15.84 -2.97
N PRO A 15 0.59 17.05 -2.85
CA PRO A 15 -0.83 17.29 -3.06
C PRO A 15 -1.27 17.27 -4.54
N GLY A 16 -0.34 17.47 -5.49
CA GLY A 16 -0.63 17.44 -6.93
C GLY A 16 -0.73 16.03 -7.51
N SER A 17 -1.55 15.87 -8.56
CA SER A 17 -1.70 14.63 -9.32
C SER A 17 -0.59 14.49 -10.38
N PHE A 18 -0.03 13.29 -10.51
CA PHE A 18 0.87 12.95 -11.60
C PHE A 18 0.09 12.56 -12.87
N ASP A 19 0.66 12.88 -14.02
CA ASP A 19 0.22 12.43 -15.33
C ASP A 19 1.21 11.44 -15.98
N ALA A 20 0.86 10.94 -17.18
CA ALA A 20 1.71 10.04 -17.95
C ALA A 20 2.74 10.80 -18.81
N SER A 21 2.90 12.12 -18.62
CA SER A 21 3.84 12.90 -19.39
C SER A 21 5.28 12.49 -19.09
N ALA A 22 6.16 12.70 -20.06
CA ALA A 22 7.58 12.42 -19.88
C ALA A 22 8.22 13.21 -18.73
N GLN A 23 7.68 14.38 -18.39
CA GLN A 23 8.20 15.24 -17.33
C GLN A 23 7.84 14.67 -15.95
N ASP A 24 6.59 14.26 -15.75
CA ASP A 24 6.14 13.67 -14.49
C ASP A 24 6.76 12.29 -14.24
N VAL A 25 6.91 11.46 -15.27
CA VAL A 25 7.62 10.18 -15.14
C VAL A 25 9.09 10.39 -14.78
N ALA A 26 9.75 11.41 -15.36
CA ALA A 26 11.12 11.76 -15.00
C ALA A 26 11.22 12.28 -13.54
N LEU A 27 10.24 13.06 -13.10
CA LEU A 27 10.14 13.51 -11.72
C LEU A 27 9.95 12.32 -10.76
N LEU A 28 9.03 11.40 -11.07
CA LEU A 28 8.82 10.17 -10.28
C LEU A 28 10.11 9.34 -10.19
N LYS A 29 10.87 9.23 -11.29
CA LYS A 29 12.17 8.55 -11.30
C LYS A 29 13.23 9.23 -10.41
N ASN A 30 13.22 10.55 -10.34
CA ASN A 30 14.14 11.27 -9.45
C ASN A 30 13.71 11.14 -7.98
N ILE A 31 12.41 11.25 -7.71
CA ILE A 31 11.84 11.04 -6.37
C ILE A 31 12.10 9.61 -5.90
N SER A 32 11.94 8.61 -6.77
CA SER A 32 12.16 7.20 -6.42
C SER A 32 13.60 6.93 -6.00
N ARG A 33 14.58 7.55 -6.65
CA ARG A 33 16.00 7.46 -6.26
C ARG A 33 16.26 8.06 -4.88
N VAL A 34 15.66 9.21 -4.59
CA VAL A 34 15.78 9.86 -3.28
C VAL A 34 15.08 9.03 -2.20
N ALA A 35 13.87 8.55 -2.49
CA ALA A 35 13.08 7.68 -1.63
C ALA A 35 13.80 6.36 -1.32
N ALA A 36 14.40 5.73 -2.33
CA ALA A 36 15.16 4.51 -2.18
C ALA A 36 16.42 4.71 -1.33
N SER A 37 17.14 5.82 -1.55
CA SER A 37 18.35 6.16 -0.79
C SER A 37 18.05 6.50 0.67
N ALA A 38 16.92 7.16 0.93
CA ALA A 38 16.50 7.55 2.28
C ALA A 38 15.70 6.45 3.01
N HIS A 39 15.36 5.35 2.34
CA HIS A 39 14.39 4.36 2.81
C HIS A 39 13.09 5.03 3.28
N MET A 40 12.50 5.87 2.43
CA MET A 40 11.25 6.58 2.72
C MET A 40 10.32 6.46 1.51
N PRO A 41 9.33 5.56 1.55
CA PRO A 41 8.38 5.45 0.45
C PRO A 41 7.62 6.76 0.26
N PHE A 42 7.42 7.14 -1.00
CA PHE A 42 6.69 8.32 -1.42
C PHE A 42 5.30 7.92 -1.89
N ILE A 43 4.29 8.62 -1.41
CA ILE A 43 2.89 8.40 -1.81
C ILE A 43 2.41 9.62 -2.57
N GLY A 44 2.13 9.40 -3.86
CA GLY A 44 1.53 10.37 -4.75
C GLY A 44 0.09 10.00 -5.09
N SER A 45 -0.52 10.82 -5.94
CA SER A 45 -1.83 10.50 -6.49
C SER A 45 -1.85 10.65 -8.00
N VAL A 46 -2.82 9.98 -8.61
CA VAL A 46 -2.98 9.96 -10.05
C VAL A 46 -4.36 10.50 -10.41
N GLY A 47 -4.39 11.36 -11.42
CA GLY A 47 -5.62 11.94 -11.95
C GLY A 47 -6.06 11.23 -13.25
N PRO A 48 -7.24 11.60 -13.79
CA PRO A 48 -7.75 11.02 -15.04
C PRO A 48 -6.84 11.31 -16.25
N ALA A 49 -6.13 12.45 -16.23
CA ALA A 49 -5.17 12.83 -17.26
C ALA A 49 -4.05 11.79 -17.45
N PHE A 50 -3.68 11.06 -16.40
CA PHE A 50 -2.71 9.98 -16.48
C PHE A 50 -3.17 8.86 -17.43
N PHE A 51 -4.48 8.58 -17.46
CA PHE A 51 -5.07 7.57 -18.32
C PHE A 51 -5.48 8.14 -19.69
N GLN A 52 -5.14 9.40 -19.98
CA GLN A 52 -5.58 10.18 -21.15
C GLN A 52 -7.11 10.30 -21.22
N LYS A 53 -7.73 10.50 -20.07
CA LYS A 53 -9.17 10.72 -19.90
C LYS A 53 -9.42 12.06 -19.22
N GLU A 54 -10.59 12.63 -19.48
CA GLU A 54 -10.98 13.90 -18.84
C GLU A 54 -11.57 13.62 -17.45
N THR A 55 -12.35 12.54 -17.33
CA THR A 55 -13.05 12.19 -16.10
C THR A 55 -12.61 10.83 -15.55
N MET A 56 -12.72 10.67 -14.23
CA MET A 56 -12.41 9.40 -13.58
C MET A 56 -13.47 8.32 -13.86
N GLU A 57 -14.67 8.74 -14.27
CA GLU A 57 -15.73 7.83 -14.73
C GLU A 57 -15.33 7.11 -16.01
N GLU A 58 -14.71 7.81 -16.96
CA GLU A 58 -14.16 7.20 -18.17
C GLU A 58 -13.01 6.25 -17.87
N VAL A 59 -12.18 6.56 -16.88
CA VAL A 59 -11.10 5.66 -16.42
C VAL A 59 -11.69 4.36 -15.89
N ALA A 60 -12.72 4.48 -15.05
CA ALA A 60 -13.45 3.29 -14.61
C ALA A 60 -14.17 2.61 -15.77
N ALA A 61 -14.58 3.29 -16.84
CA ALA A 61 -15.25 2.67 -17.98
C ALA A 61 -14.31 1.86 -18.91
N ILE A 62 -12.99 1.95 -18.75
CA ILE A 62 -12.02 1.19 -19.56
C ILE A 62 -12.28 -0.31 -19.38
N LYS A 63 -12.49 -1.02 -20.50
CA LYS A 63 -12.78 -2.47 -20.49
C LYS A 63 -11.54 -3.31 -20.18
N ASP A 64 -10.42 -2.96 -20.80
CA ASP A 64 -9.15 -3.68 -20.65
C ASP A 64 -8.06 -2.66 -20.36
N ILE A 65 -7.70 -2.59 -19.08
CA ILE A 65 -6.70 -1.64 -18.63
C ILE A 65 -5.28 -2.14 -18.89
N GLY A 66 -5.06 -3.46 -18.96
CA GLY A 66 -3.76 -4.04 -19.29
C GLY A 66 -3.31 -3.59 -20.67
N ASN A 67 -4.17 -3.83 -21.68
CA ASN A 67 -3.92 -3.42 -23.06
C ASN A 67 -3.84 -1.89 -23.22
N HIS A 68 -4.54 -1.11 -22.37
CA HIS A 68 -4.43 0.35 -22.39
C HIS A 68 -3.01 0.83 -22.05
N PHE A 69 -2.31 0.14 -21.15
CA PHE A 69 -0.94 0.46 -20.76
C PHE A 69 0.14 -0.07 -21.70
N GLU A 70 -0.22 -0.88 -22.70
CA GLU A 70 0.72 -1.35 -23.74
C GLU A 70 0.93 -0.34 -24.87
N ARG A 71 0.13 0.73 -24.90
CA ARG A 71 0.23 1.76 -25.93
C ARG A 71 1.54 2.55 -25.84
N ALA A 72 1.92 3.15 -26.96
CA ALA A 72 3.21 3.85 -27.12
C ALA A 72 3.41 5.00 -26.12
N GLU A 73 2.32 5.63 -25.67
CA GLU A 73 2.37 6.76 -24.75
C GLU A 73 2.88 6.35 -23.36
N TYR A 74 2.73 5.07 -22.98
CA TYR A 74 3.15 4.54 -21.68
C TYR A 74 4.52 3.86 -21.70
N ILE A 75 5.27 3.91 -22.81
CA ILE A 75 6.61 3.29 -22.90
C ILE A 75 7.53 3.77 -21.76
N LYS A 76 7.55 5.07 -21.48
CA LYS A 76 8.36 5.63 -20.38
C LYS A 76 7.87 5.19 -19.00
N TRP A 77 6.56 5.08 -18.84
CA TRP A 77 5.93 4.61 -17.60
C TRP A 77 6.29 3.14 -17.33
N ASN A 78 6.13 2.27 -18.32
CA ASN A 78 6.48 0.85 -18.20
C ASN A 78 7.96 0.67 -17.91
N ALA A 79 8.83 1.41 -18.60
CA ALA A 79 10.27 1.39 -18.31
C ALA A 79 10.59 1.87 -16.88
N PHE A 80 9.83 2.81 -16.32
CA PHE A 80 9.97 3.22 -14.92
C PHE A 80 9.54 2.10 -13.96
N ARG A 81 8.42 1.42 -14.23
CA ARG A 81 7.90 0.33 -13.39
C ARG A 81 8.83 -0.88 -13.31
N GLU A 82 9.68 -1.08 -14.31
CA GLU A 82 10.70 -2.13 -14.33
C GLU A 82 11.94 -1.80 -13.49
N THR A 83 12.08 -0.55 -13.02
CA THR A 83 13.21 -0.17 -12.16
C THR A 83 13.02 -0.62 -10.72
N ASP A 84 14.12 -0.97 -10.06
CA ASP A 84 14.10 -1.38 -8.64
C ASP A 84 13.67 -0.28 -7.67
N ASP A 85 13.87 0.99 -8.06
CA ASP A 85 13.52 2.16 -7.25
C ASP A 85 12.00 2.40 -7.22
N ALA A 86 11.25 1.91 -8.23
CA ALA A 86 9.80 2.10 -8.34
C ALA A 86 9.02 1.47 -7.17
N ARG A 87 9.65 0.55 -6.42
CA ARG A 87 9.07 -0.09 -5.23
C ARG A 87 8.79 0.88 -4.08
N TYR A 88 9.48 2.02 -4.06
CA TYR A 88 9.29 3.06 -3.06
C TYR A 88 8.21 4.07 -3.45
N ILE A 89 7.57 3.95 -4.62
CA ILE A 89 6.51 4.85 -5.05
C ILE A 89 5.16 4.14 -4.95
N GLY A 90 4.21 4.76 -4.27
CA GLY A 90 2.80 4.39 -4.28
C GLY A 90 1.95 5.49 -4.91
N LEU A 91 1.02 5.12 -5.79
CA LEU A 91 0.15 6.08 -6.48
C LEU A 91 -1.32 5.79 -6.19
N VAL A 92 -1.98 6.72 -5.50
CA VAL A 92 -3.36 6.58 -5.02
C VAL A 92 -4.37 7.18 -6.00
N MET A 93 -5.52 6.52 -6.13
CA MET A 93 -6.67 6.97 -6.92
C MET A 93 -7.98 6.36 -6.35
N PRO A 94 -9.18 6.88 -6.64
CA PRO A 94 -9.51 8.22 -7.15
C PRO A 94 -9.46 9.27 -6.04
N ARG A 95 -9.82 10.54 -6.33
CA ARG A 95 -9.97 11.58 -5.30
C ARG A 95 -11.21 11.33 -4.43
N VAL A 96 -11.21 11.92 -3.23
CA VAL A 96 -12.29 11.82 -2.23
C VAL A 96 -12.92 13.18 -1.97
N LEU A 97 -14.17 13.19 -1.54
CA LEU A 97 -14.88 14.43 -1.20
C LEU A 97 -14.26 15.04 0.06
N GLY A 98 -13.78 16.29 -0.06
CA GLY A 98 -13.12 16.99 1.06
C GLY A 98 -14.09 17.64 2.02
N ARG A 99 -15.23 18.15 1.52
CA ARG A 99 -16.27 18.79 2.33
C ARG A 99 -17.65 18.56 1.73
N LEU A 100 -18.66 18.66 2.59
CA LEU A 100 -20.03 18.81 2.12
C LEU A 100 -20.25 20.19 1.47
N PRO A 101 -21.09 20.27 0.44
CA PRO A 101 -21.50 21.53 -0.15
C PRO A 101 -22.28 22.38 0.86
N TYR A 102 -22.13 23.70 0.75
CA TYR A 102 -22.85 24.62 1.63
C TYR A 102 -24.34 24.66 1.26
N GLY A 103 -25.19 24.62 2.28
CA GLY A 103 -26.63 24.66 2.11
C GLY A 103 -27.34 24.71 3.47
N PRO A 104 -28.58 25.19 3.51
CA PRO A 104 -29.36 25.26 4.75
C PRO A 104 -29.58 23.88 5.37
N ASP A 105 -29.74 22.84 4.55
CA ASP A 105 -30.00 21.46 4.97
C ASP A 105 -28.71 20.66 5.26
N THR A 106 -27.54 21.17 4.85
CA THR A 106 -26.23 20.50 5.00
C THR A 106 -25.34 21.27 5.98
N VAL A 107 -24.49 22.15 5.45
CA VAL A 107 -23.57 23.00 6.23
C VAL A 107 -23.98 24.46 5.99
N PRO A 108 -24.69 25.10 6.93
CA PRO A 108 -25.13 26.48 6.75
C PRO A 108 -23.98 27.46 6.97
N VAL A 109 -23.97 28.53 6.17
CA VAL A 109 -23.06 29.67 6.35
C VAL A 109 -23.69 30.66 7.35
N ARG A 110 -22.91 31.14 8.32
CA ARG A 110 -23.42 32.00 9.40
C ARG A 110 -23.79 33.43 8.95
N SER A 111 -23.08 33.98 7.97
CA SER A 111 -23.17 35.41 7.63
C SER A 111 -24.25 35.76 6.62
N PHE A 112 -24.53 34.87 5.66
CA PHE A 112 -25.54 35.07 4.62
C PHE A 112 -26.07 33.73 4.15
N ASN A 113 -27.31 33.74 3.62
CA ASN A 113 -27.95 32.53 3.11
C ASN A 113 -27.31 32.11 1.78
N TYR A 114 -26.26 31.30 1.87
CA TYR A 114 -25.55 30.74 0.73
C TYR A 114 -25.99 29.31 0.46
N VAL A 115 -26.35 29.04 -0.79
CA VAL A 115 -26.66 27.69 -1.28
C VAL A 115 -25.71 27.40 -2.42
N GLU A 116 -24.87 26.38 -2.24
CA GLU A 116 -23.92 25.94 -3.26
C GLU A 116 -24.64 25.06 -4.28
N GLU A 117 -24.72 25.52 -5.53
CA GLU A 117 -25.42 24.81 -6.61
C GLU A 117 -24.60 23.66 -7.19
N VAL A 118 -24.42 22.61 -6.41
CA VAL A 118 -23.76 21.34 -6.82
C VAL A 118 -24.74 20.29 -7.38
N LYS A 119 -26.03 20.64 -7.46
CA LYS A 119 -27.06 19.74 -8.02
C LYS A 119 -26.80 19.55 -9.51
N GLY A 120 -26.70 18.30 -9.95
CA GLY A 120 -26.52 17.94 -11.36
C GLY A 120 -25.47 16.84 -11.58
N PRO A 121 -25.23 16.47 -12.84
CA PRO A 121 -24.25 15.47 -13.24
C PRO A 121 -22.82 16.02 -13.27
N ASP A 122 -22.60 17.31 -12.99
CA ASP A 122 -21.29 17.92 -13.04
C ASP A 122 -20.52 17.69 -11.74
N HIS A 123 -19.50 16.83 -11.80
CA HIS A 123 -18.70 16.45 -10.64
C HIS A 123 -17.68 17.54 -10.28
N HIS A 124 -17.35 18.48 -11.18
CA HIS A 124 -16.32 19.48 -10.95
C HIS A 124 -16.71 20.55 -9.92
N LYS A 125 -18.00 20.69 -9.64
CA LYS A 125 -18.51 21.62 -8.62
C LYS A 125 -18.22 21.17 -7.20
N TYR A 126 -17.94 19.89 -6.97
CA TYR A 126 -17.57 19.38 -5.66
C TYR A 126 -16.10 19.63 -5.35
N LEU A 127 -15.79 19.87 -4.07
CA LEU A 127 -14.42 20.00 -3.61
C LEU A 127 -13.76 18.63 -3.44
N TRP A 128 -13.04 18.19 -4.46
CA TRP A 128 -12.25 16.96 -4.44
C TRP A 128 -10.90 17.16 -3.75
N THR A 129 -10.60 16.28 -2.81
CA THR A 129 -9.34 16.22 -2.08
C THR A 129 -8.57 14.96 -2.48
N ASN A 130 -7.26 15.07 -2.42
CA ASN A 130 -6.37 13.97 -2.76
C ASN A 130 -6.51 12.80 -1.76
N ALA A 131 -6.75 11.58 -2.26
CA ALA A 131 -6.84 10.37 -1.46
C ALA A 131 -5.49 9.94 -0.84
N SER A 132 -4.37 10.53 -1.27
CA SER A 132 -3.06 10.34 -0.63
C SER A 132 -3.08 10.73 0.85
N PHE A 133 -3.87 11.75 1.23
CA PHE A 133 -4.05 12.14 2.63
C PHE A 133 -4.88 11.13 3.43
N ALA A 134 -5.89 10.52 2.80
CA ALA A 134 -6.66 9.46 3.43
C ALA A 134 -5.78 8.21 3.68
N PHE A 135 -4.93 7.87 2.71
CA PHE A 135 -3.91 6.83 2.88
C PHE A 135 -2.91 7.17 3.99
N ALA A 136 -2.43 8.43 4.03
CA ALA A 136 -1.53 8.92 5.08
C ALA A 136 -2.16 8.80 6.48
N ALA A 137 -3.44 9.14 6.61
CA ALA A 137 -4.16 9.03 7.88
C ALA A 137 -4.22 7.58 8.38
N ASN A 138 -4.45 6.61 7.48
CA ASN A 138 -4.41 5.19 7.82
C ASN A 138 -3.01 4.74 8.24
N MET A 139 -1.96 5.22 7.57
CA MET A 139 -0.58 4.93 7.97
C MET A 139 -0.25 5.47 9.36
N VAL A 140 -0.63 6.71 9.66
CA VAL A 140 -0.42 7.32 10.98
C VAL A 140 -1.19 6.55 12.04
N ARG A 141 -2.44 6.15 11.77
CA ARG A 141 -3.24 5.32 12.67
C ARG A 141 -2.54 3.98 12.96
N SER A 142 -2.08 3.29 11.92
CA SER A 142 -1.33 2.03 12.03
C SER A 142 -0.09 2.19 12.92
N PHE A 143 0.67 3.28 12.70
CA PHE A 143 1.85 3.59 13.49
C PHE A 143 1.54 3.89 14.96
N VAL A 144 0.46 4.64 15.24
CA VAL A 144 0.07 4.99 16.61
C VAL A 144 -0.40 3.75 17.40
N THR A 145 -1.17 2.86 16.76
CA THR A 145 -1.69 1.68 17.43
C THR A 145 -0.63 0.59 17.61
N ASN A 146 0.17 0.31 16.58
CA ASN A 146 1.02 -0.87 16.53
C ASN A 146 2.53 -0.57 16.57
N GLY A 147 2.93 0.69 16.39
CA GLY A 147 4.33 1.09 16.21
C GLY A 147 4.88 0.84 14.79
N TRP A 148 4.08 0.24 13.90
CA TRP A 148 4.47 -0.14 12.53
C TRP A 148 3.37 0.21 11.51
N CYS A 149 3.78 0.54 10.29
CA CYS A 149 2.86 0.87 9.18
C CYS A 149 2.53 -0.36 8.30
N VAL A 150 2.14 -1.48 8.92
CA VAL A 150 1.85 -2.74 8.19
C VAL A 150 0.34 -2.92 7.96
N GLN A 151 -0.49 -2.46 8.91
CA GLN A 151 -1.94 -2.54 8.85
C GLN A 151 -2.52 -1.29 8.19
N ILE A 152 -2.44 -1.22 6.86
CA ILE A 152 -2.86 -0.06 6.05
C ILE A 152 -3.81 -0.45 4.91
N ARG A 153 -4.27 -1.70 4.91
CA ARG A 153 -5.05 -2.32 3.83
C ARG A 153 -6.11 -3.26 4.38
N GLY A 154 -7.17 -3.48 3.61
CA GLY A 154 -8.32 -4.31 3.97
C GLY A 154 -9.28 -3.63 4.95
N PRO A 155 -10.57 -4.01 4.93
CA PRO A 155 -11.61 -3.30 5.68
C PRO A 155 -11.44 -3.44 7.20
N GLN A 156 -10.94 -4.59 7.67
CA GLN A 156 -10.70 -4.86 9.09
C GLN A 156 -9.25 -4.65 9.51
N ALA A 157 -8.31 -4.61 8.56
CA ALA A 157 -6.87 -4.54 8.82
C ALA A 157 -6.29 -3.12 8.64
N GLY A 158 -7.10 -2.09 8.92
CA GLY A 158 -6.66 -0.69 8.98
C GLY A 158 -6.69 0.07 7.65
N GLY A 159 -7.22 -0.52 6.57
CA GLY A 159 -7.39 0.14 5.27
C GLY A 159 -8.68 0.96 5.13
N ALA A 160 -9.61 0.88 6.08
CA ALA A 160 -10.89 1.58 6.04
C ALA A 160 -10.75 3.07 6.39
N VAL A 161 -11.17 3.92 5.45
CA VAL A 161 -11.37 5.36 5.62
C VAL A 161 -12.81 5.59 6.04
N GLN A 162 -12.98 5.93 7.32
CA GLN A 162 -14.28 6.16 7.94
C GLN A 162 -14.67 7.64 7.86
N ASP A 163 -15.96 7.92 8.06
CA ASP A 163 -16.52 9.28 8.18
C ASP A 163 -16.27 10.15 6.93
N LEU A 164 -16.47 9.54 5.75
CA LEU A 164 -16.42 10.30 4.50
C LEU A 164 -17.69 11.18 4.36
N PRO A 165 -17.58 12.40 3.82
CA PRO A 165 -18.74 13.26 3.64
C PRO A 165 -19.77 12.65 2.67
N ILE A 166 -21.01 12.47 3.12
CA ILE A 166 -22.10 11.94 2.30
C ILE A 166 -23.10 13.07 1.99
N HIS A 167 -23.21 13.44 0.71
CA HIS A 167 -24.18 14.43 0.26
C HIS A 167 -25.45 13.75 -0.28
N LEU A 168 -26.59 14.06 0.32
CA LEU A 168 -27.90 13.64 -0.15
C LEU A 168 -28.51 14.75 -1.02
N TYR A 169 -28.95 14.40 -2.22
CA TYR A 169 -29.63 15.34 -3.11
C TYR A 169 -30.86 14.71 -3.75
N ASP A 170 -31.87 15.53 -3.98
CA ASP A 170 -33.13 15.12 -4.62
C ASP A 170 -33.14 15.57 -6.09
N LEU A 171 -33.43 14.61 -6.97
CA LEU A 171 -33.62 14.82 -8.42
C LEU A 171 -35.11 14.65 -8.84
N GLY A 172 -36.05 14.64 -7.89
CA GLY A 172 -37.48 14.45 -8.15
C GLY A 172 -37.90 12.98 -8.22
N THR A 173 -36.98 12.04 -8.03
CA THR A 173 -37.24 10.59 -7.90
C THR A 173 -36.95 10.06 -6.49
N GLY A 174 -36.67 10.95 -5.55
CA GLY A 174 -36.29 10.65 -4.17
C GLY A 174 -34.85 11.05 -3.86
N ASN A 175 -34.49 10.94 -2.58
CA ASN A 175 -33.15 11.25 -2.10
C ASN A 175 -32.13 10.24 -2.64
N GLN A 176 -31.20 10.72 -3.46
CA GLN A 176 -30.06 9.95 -3.93
C GLN A 176 -28.81 10.35 -3.16
N VAL A 177 -27.97 9.35 -2.89
CA VAL A 177 -26.68 9.54 -2.23
C VAL A 177 -25.62 9.83 -3.29
N LYS A 178 -24.92 10.96 -3.15
CA LYS A 178 -23.68 11.20 -3.89
C LYS A 178 -22.59 10.30 -3.32
N ILE A 179 -21.88 9.61 -4.21
CA ILE A 179 -20.70 8.83 -3.83
C ILE A 179 -19.59 9.77 -3.30
N PRO A 180 -18.92 9.41 -2.19
CA PRO A 180 -17.87 10.24 -1.59
C PRO A 180 -16.52 10.13 -2.32
N SER A 181 -16.39 9.19 -3.26
CA SER A 181 -15.28 9.10 -4.21
C SER A 181 -15.73 9.60 -5.58
N GLU A 182 -14.79 10.05 -6.42
CA GLU A 182 -15.14 10.54 -7.77
C GLU A 182 -15.85 9.49 -8.63
N VAL A 183 -15.42 8.25 -8.46
CA VAL A 183 -15.97 7.09 -9.13
C VAL A 183 -15.97 5.91 -8.16
N MET A 184 -16.88 4.98 -8.38
CA MET A 184 -16.92 3.71 -7.66
C MET A 184 -16.13 2.67 -8.44
N ILE A 185 -15.08 2.13 -7.80
CA ILE A 185 -14.27 1.03 -8.35
C ILE A 185 -14.72 -0.29 -7.70
N PRO A 186 -15.35 -1.21 -8.45
CA PRO A 186 -15.67 -2.55 -7.97
C PRO A 186 -14.42 -3.35 -7.61
N GLU A 187 -14.54 -4.33 -6.72
CA GLU A 187 -13.43 -5.17 -6.24
C GLU A 187 -12.69 -5.90 -7.37
N THR A 188 -13.39 -6.34 -8.42
CA THR A 188 -12.73 -6.97 -9.59
C THR A 188 -11.79 -6.03 -10.31
N ARG A 189 -12.16 -4.74 -10.43
CA ARG A 189 -11.33 -3.72 -11.06
C ARG A 189 -10.24 -3.21 -10.15
N GLU A 190 -10.52 -3.13 -8.84
CA GLU A 190 -9.52 -2.82 -7.81
C GLU A 190 -8.26 -3.67 -8.03
N PHE A 191 -8.45 -4.98 -8.22
CA PHE A 191 -7.35 -5.92 -8.47
C PHE A 191 -6.60 -5.65 -9.78
N GLU A 192 -7.29 -5.27 -10.86
CA GLU A 192 -6.65 -4.90 -12.14
C GLU A 192 -5.78 -3.65 -11.99
N PHE A 193 -6.28 -2.61 -11.33
CA PHE A 193 -5.50 -1.39 -11.02
C PHE A 193 -4.33 -1.69 -10.08
N ALA A 194 -4.52 -2.57 -9.11
CA ALA A 194 -3.48 -3.00 -8.18
C ALA A 194 -2.32 -3.70 -8.90
N ASN A 195 -2.61 -4.55 -9.88
CA ASN A 195 -1.58 -5.23 -10.70
C ASN A 195 -0.79 -4.24 -11.59
N LEU A 196 -1.39 -3.10 -11.91
CA LEU A 196 -0.73 -2.01 -12.61
C LEU A 196 0.06 -1.07 -11.68
N GLY A 197 0.06 -1.34 -10.37
CA GLY A 197 0.84 -0.59 -9.40
C GLY A 197 0.16 0.70 -8.91
N PHE A 198 -1.17 0.76 -9.01
CA PHE A 198 -1.98 1.81 -8.38
C PHE A 198 -2.59 1.31 -7.07
N ILE A 199 -2.98 2.26 -6.22
CA ILE A 199 -3.65 2.02 -4.95
C ILE A 199 -5.07 2.59 -5.07
N PRO A 200 -6.03 1.79 -5.57
CA PRO A 200 -7.42 2.19 -5.68
C PRO A 200 -8.11 2.27 -4.31
N LEU A 201 -8.84 3.37 -4.08
CA LEU A 201 -9.80 3.49 -3.01
C LEU A 201 -11.17 3.04 -3.51
N SER A 202 -11.66 1.94 -2.94
CA SER A 202 -12.95 1.37 -3.30
C SER A 202 -14.01 1.78 -2.28
N TYR A 203 -15.18 2.18 -2.76
CA TYR A 203 -16.31 2.58 -1.94
C TYR A 203 -17.43 1.54 -2.03
N TYR A 204 -17.97 1.15 -0.88
CA TYR A 204 -19.09 0.22 -0.80
C TYR A 204 -20.42 0.95 -0.87
N LYS A 205 -21.30 0.52 -1.78
CA LYS A 205 -22.69 1.02 -1.82
C LYS A 205 -23.35 0.76 -0.46
N ASN A 206 -24.02 1.79 0.07
CA ASN A 206 -24.77 1.77 1.33
C ASN A 206 -23.91 1.59 2.60
N ARG A 207 -22.60 1.85 2.53
CA ARG A 207 -21.73 1.96 3.71
C ARG A 207 -21.15 3.36 3.78
N ASP A 208 -20.81 3.79 4.98
CA ASP A 208 -20.23 5.10 5.32
C ASP A 208 -18.69 5.12 5.28
N TYR A 209 -18.07 4.05 4.76
CA TYR A 209 -16.63 3.93 4.66
C TYR A 209 -16.17 3.56 3.25
N ALA A 210 -14.97 4.02 2.90
CA ALA A 210 -14.21 3.53 1.76
C ALA A 210 -13.02 2.70 2.27
N CYS A 211 -12.44 1.86 1.42
CA CYS A 211 -11.37 0.96 1.82
C CYS A 211 -10.30 0.85 0.75
N PHE A 212 -9.04 0.88 1.17
CA PHE A 212 -7.90 0.42 0.38
C PHE A 212 -7.76 -1.09 0.57
N PHE A 213 -8.00 -1.90 -0.46
CA PHE A 213 -7.83 -3.36 -0.35
C PHE A 213 -6.40 -3.78 -0.62
N SER A 214 -5.81 -3.21 -1.66
CA SER A 214 -4.41 -3.39 -2.00
C SER A 214 -3.59 -2.13 -1.73
N ALA A 215 -2.30 -2.33 -1.45
CA ALA A 215 -1.32 -1.28 -1.30
C ALA A 215 -0.05 -1.67 -2.05
N ASN A 216 -0.17 -1.79 -3.37
CA ASN A 216 0.94 -2.11 -4.25
C ASN A 216 1.74 -0.85 -4.59
N SER A 217 3.05 -1.03 -4.71
CA SER A 217 3.92 -0.01 -5.30
C SER A 217 3.75 0.02 -6.82
N THR A 218 4.33 1.03 -7.45
CA THR A 218 4.35 1.15 -8.91
C THR A 218 5.21 0.07 -9.60
N GLN A 219 6.09 -0.60 -8.87
CA GLN A 219 6.98 -1.63 -9.42
C GLN A 219 6.19 -2.78 -10.05
N LYS A 220 6.57 -3.20 -11.24
CA LYS A 220 6.09 -4.45 -11.85
C LYS A 220 6.95 -5.60 -11.31
N PRO A 221 6.38 -6.58 -10.58
CA PRO A 221 7.15 -7.71 -10.08
C PRO A 221 7.77 -8.49 -11.25
N ALA A 222 9.09 -8.67 -11.23
CA ALA A 222 9.79 -9.52 -12.18
C ALA A 222 9.39 -11.00 -11.98
N LEU A 223 9.23 -11.71 -13.10
CA LEU A 223 9.06 -13.16 -13.14
C LEU A 223 10.43 -13.81 -13.27
N TYR A 224 10.71 -14.77 -12.40
CA TYR A 224 11.94 -15.54 -12.39
C TYR A 224 11.64 -17.02 -12.65
N ASP A 225 12.65 -17.78 -13.06
CA ASP A 225 12.51 -19.22 -13.33
C ASP A 225 12.11 -20.01 -12.08
N THR A 226 12.55 -19.56 -10.90
CA THR A 226 12.18 -20.21 -9.64
C THR A 226 10.92 -19.58 -9.04
N PRO A 227 9.97 -20.42 -8.56
CA PRO A 227 8.76 -19.93 -7.89
C PRO A 227 9.07 -19.05 -6.67
N ASP A 228 10.12 -19.39 -5.92
CA ASP A 228 10.52 -18.65 -4.71
C ASP A 228 11.05 -17.25 -5.03
N ALA A 229 11.86 -17.10 -6.08
CA ALA A 229 12.33 -15.77 -6.50
C ALA A 229 11.17 -14.91 -7.01
N THR A 230 10.21 -15.50 -7.73
CA THR A 230 9.00 -14.82 -8.15
C THR A 230 8.12 -14.41 -6.96
N ALA A 231 8.00 -15.26 -5.94
CA ALA A 231 7.28 -14.92 -4.70
C ALA A 231 7.94 -13.74 -3.97
N ASN A 232 9.27 -13.75 -3.85
CA ASN A 232 10.03 -12.66 -3.23
C ASN A 232 9.88 -11.34 -4.01
N SER A 233 9.91 -11.40 -5.33
CA SER A 233 9.65 -10.24 -6.21
C SER A 233 8.28 -9.63 -5.95
N ARG A 234 7.23 -10.45 -5.82
CA ARG A 234 5.87 -10.01 -5.51
C ARG A 234 5.75 -9.38 -4.13
N ILE A 235 6.49 -9.88 -3.13
CA ILE A 235 6.52 -9.31 -1.78
C ILE A 235 7.18 -7.92 -1.81
N ASN A 236 8.30 -7.78 -2.53
CA ASN A 236 9.04 -6.52 -2.65
C ASN A 236 8.27 -5.41 -3.38
N ALA A 237 7.30 -5.77 -4.21
CA ALA A 237 6.43 -4.80 -4.88
C ALA A 237 5.29 -4.25 -3.98
N ARG A 238 5.15 -4.72 -2.73
CA ARG A 238 4.05 -4.32 -1.83
C ARG A 238 4.55 -3.31 -0.80
N LEU A 239 3.82 -2.20 -0.68
CA LEU A 239 4.21 -1.10 0.20
C LEU A 239 4.23 -1.46 1.70
N PRO A 240 3.30 -2.25 2.27
CA PRO A 240 3.36 -2.60 3.69
C PRO A 240 4.69 -3.22 4.11
N TYR A 241 5.25 -4.10 3.26
CA TYR A 241 6.54 -4.74 3.53
C TYR A 241 7.72 -3.80 3.27
N ILE A 242 7.62 -2.90 2.29
CA ILE A 242 8.62 -1.85 2.08
C ILE A 242 8.65 -0.85 3.25
N PHE A 243 7.50 -0.47 3.82
CA PHE A 243 7.45 0.36 5.02
C PHE A 243 8.11 -0.33 6.22
N LEU A 244 7.85 -1.62 6.40
CA LEU A 244 8.50 -2.44 7.42
C LEU A 244 10.02 -2.46 7.25
N LEU A 245 10.50 -2.79 6.04
CA LEU A 245 11.93 -2.84 5.72
C LEU A 245 12.59 -1.48 5.91
N SER A 246 11.92 -0.41 5.48
CA SER A 246 12.40 0.96 5.62
C SER A 246 12.62 1.35 7.08
N ARG A 247 11.67 0.98 7.95
CA ARG A 247 11.76 1.25 9.38
C ARG A 247 12.88 0.44 10.05
N ILE A 248 13.06 -0.83 9.66
CA ILE A 248 14.18 -1.65 10.11
C ILE A 248 15.52 -1.02 9.69
N ALA A 249 15.62 -0.55 8.44
CA ALA A 249 16.81 0.14 7.95
C ALA A 249 17.12 1.41 8.77
N HIS A 250 16.10 2.19 9.14
CA HIS A 250 16.28 3.35 10.03
C HIS A 250 16.81 2.96 11.41
N TYR A 251 16.28 1.91 12.03
CA TYR A 251 16.77 1.42 13.32
C TYR A 251 18.22 0.91 13.22
N LEU A 252 18.53 0.10 12.21
CA LEU A 252 19.89 -0.39 11.98
C LEU A 252 20.88 0.76 11.79
N LYS A 253 20.49 1.81 11.07
CA LYS A 253 21.34 3.00 10.88
C LYS A 253 21.63 3.71 12.20
N ILE A 254 20.65 3.82 13.10
CA ILE A 254 20.81 4.46 14.41
C ILE A 254 21.69 3.58 15.32
N ILE A 255 21.39 2.29 15.43
CA ILE A 255 22.15 1.33 16.25
C ILE A 255 23.62 1.30 15.81
N GLN A 256 23.85 1.18 14.50
CA GLN A 256 25.21 1.15 13.98
C GLN A 256 25.95 2.46 14.25
N ARG A 257 25.26 3.61 14.18
CA ARG A 257 25.87 4.92 14.47
C ARG A 257 26.31 5.05 15.93
N GLU A 258 25.56 4.50 16.87
CA GLU A 258 25.94 4.47 18.29
C GLU A 258 27.12 3.54 18.56
N ASN A 259 27.30 2.50 17.74
CA ASN A 259 28.41 1.56 17.83
C ASN A 259 29.74 2.06 17.21
N ILE A 260 29.72 3.15 16.44
CA ILE A 260 30.94 3.72 15.82
C ILE A 260 31.92 4.18 16.90
N GLY A 261 33.16 3.71 16.84
CA GLY A 261 34.22 4.04 17.80
C GLY A 261 34.38 3.05 18.96
N THR A 262 33.53 2.02 19.02
CA THR A 262 33.71 0.90 19.96
C THR A 262 34.62 -0.18 19.36
N THR A 263 35.41 -0.85 20.18
CA THR A 263 36.26 -1.98 19.78
C THR A 263 35.42 -3.25 19.71
N LYS A 264 34.58 -3.37 18.67
CA LYS A 264 33.73 -4.54 18.44
C LYS A 264 34.25 -5.36 17.27
N ASP A 265 34.34 -6.66 17.48
CA ASP A 265 34.66 -7.64 16.44
C ASP A 265 33.41 -7.98 15.61
N ARG A 266 33.60 -8.46 14.37
CA ARG A 266 32.56 -8.87 13.43
C ARG A 266 31.53 -9.80 14.08
N ARG A 267 32.01 -10.81 14.82
CA ARG A 267 31.16 -11.81 15.48
C ARG A 267 30.27 -11.18 16.56
N LEU A 268 30.81 -10.20 17.29
CA LEU A 268 30.07 -9.51 18.34
C LEU A 268 28.97 -8.63 17.73
N LEU A 269 29.29 -7.89 16.65
CA LEU A 269 28.30 -7.11 15.89
C LEU A 269 27.18 -7.99 15.33
N GLU A 270 27.54 -9.14 14.75
CA GLU A 270 26.55 -10.09 14.24
C GLU A 270 25.64 -10.61 15.35
N LEU A 271 26.18 -10.92 16.53
CA LEU A 271 25.40 -11.39 17.68
C LEU A 271 24.47 -10.31 18.24
N GLU A 272 24.94 -9.08 18.37
CA GLU A 272 24.12 -7.94 18.82
C GLU A 272 22.96 -7.65 17.87
N LEU A 273 23.23 -7.59 16.56
CA LEU A 273 22.21 -7.33 15.55
C LEU A 273 21.19 -8.47 15.46
N ASN A 274 21.63 -9.73 15.59
CA ASN A 274 20.72 -10.87 15.65
C ASN A 274 19.90 -10.92 16.95
N ASN A 275 20.44 -10.46 18.08
CA ASN A 275 19.66 -10.34 19.31
C ASN A 275 18.62 -9.22 19.22
N TRP A 276 18.98 -8.10 18.59
CA TRP A 276 18.04 -7.01 18.34
C TRP A 276 16.89 -7.44 17.43
N ILE A 277 17.19 -8.11 16.30
CA ILE A 277 16.12 -8.52 15.37
C ILE A 277 15.21 -9.60 15.95
N ARG A 278 15.73 -10.50 16.81
CA ARG A 278 14.90 -11.47 17.53
C ARG A 278 13.83 -10.80 18.39
N GLY A 279 14.10 -9.60 18.91
CA GLY A 279 13.09 -8.80 19.62
C GLY A 279 11.93 -8.33 18.74
N LEU A 280 12.01 -8.47 17.42
CA LEU A 280 10.95 -8.13 16.46
C LEU A 280 10.26 -9.37 15.87
N VAL A 281 10.73 -10.57 16.21
CA VAL A 281 10.25 -11.84 15.68
C VAL A 281 9.29 -12.50 16.67
N THR A 282 8.15 -12.98 16.16
CA THR A 282 7.26 -13.87 16.91
C THR A 282 7.38 -15.30 16.36
N GLU A 283 7.91 -16.20 17.18
CA GLU A 283 8.00 -17.63 16.87
C GLU A 283 6.71 -18.40 17.23
N MET A 284 5.79 -17.78 17.97
CA MET A 284 4.51 -18.39 18.34
C MET A 284 3.65 -18.64 17.10
N THR A 285 3.02 -19.81 17.03
CA THR A 285 2.15 -20.21 15.91
C THR A 285 0.78 -19.54 15.94
N ASP A 286 0.33 -19.04 17.10
CA ASP A 286 -0.95 -18.34 17.29
C ASP A 286 -0.78 -17.17 18.29
N PRO A 287 -0.03 -16.12 17.93
CA PRO A 287 0.06 -14.91 18.74
C PRO A 287 -1.26 -14.15 18.68
N GLY A 288 -1.70 -13.57 19.79
CA GLY A 288 -2.85 -12.66 19.78
C GLY A 288 -2.61 -11.46 18.84
N ASP A 289 -3.67 -10.92 18.25
CA ASP A 289 -3.62 -9.89 17.20
C ASP A 289 -2.72 -8.69 17.54
N GLU A 290 -2.71 -8.24 18.80
CA GLU A 290 -1.85 -7.14 19.28
C GLU A 290 -0.35 -7.51 19.28
N LEU A 291 -0.01 -8.76 19.63
CA LEU A 291 1.37 -9.23 19.64
C LEU A 291 1.89 -9.39 18.20
N GLN A 292 1.05 -9.90 17.29
CA GLN A 292 1.39 -10.00 15.87
C GLN A 292 1.55 -8.62 15.21
N ALA A 293 0.76 -7.64 15.64
CA ALA A 293 0.85 -6.28 15.14
C ALA A 293 2.12 -5.54 15.63
N SER A 294 2.55 -5.80 16.86
CA SER A 294 3.77 -5.22 17.45
C SER A 294 5.07 -5.91 16.99
N HIS A 295 5.00 -7.19 16.62
CA HIS A 295 6.12 -7.99 16.13
C HIS A 295 5.86 -8.46 14.69
N PRO A 296 6.25 -7.65 13.69
CA PRO A 296 5.84 -7.85 12.30
C PRO A 296 6.60 -8.97 11.56
N LEU A 297 7.65 -9.53 12.16
CA LEU A 297 8.50 -10.54 11.54
C LEU A 297 8.20 -11.95 12.05
N ARG A 298 8.22 -12.91 11.12
CA ARG A 298 8.17 -14.35 11.40
C ARG A 298 9.56 -14.94 11.57
N ASP A 299 10.53 -14.46 10.80
CA ASP A 299 11.93 -14.85 10.90
C ASP A 299 12.83 -13.69 10.46
N GLY A 300 14.06 -13.66 10.99
CA GLY A 300 15.01 -12.58 10.75
C GLY A 300 16.44 -13.02 11.03
N LYS A 301 17.33 -12.81 10.06
CA LYS A 301 18.75 -13.13 10.18
C LYS A 301 19.60 -11.99 9.67
N VAL A 302 20.60 -11.60 10.45
CA VAL A 302 21.62 -10.62 10.05
C VAL A 302 22.96 -11.33 9.88
N VAL A 303 23.62 -11.09 8.76
CA VAL A 303 24.98 -11.58 8.47
C VAL A 303 25.91 -10.39 8.33
N VAL A 304 27.04 -10.43 9.03
CA VAL A 304 28.07 -9.36 8.98
C VAL A 304 29.33 -9.93 8.34
N GLU A 305 29.79 -9.27 7.28
CA GLU A 305 31.00 -9.60 6.51
C GLU A 305 32.03 -8.49 6.66
N ASP A 306 33.32 -8.84 6.75
CA ASP A 306 34.41 -7.87 6.73
C ASP A 306 34.64 -7.36 5.31
N ILE A 307 35.03 -6.09 5.18
CA ILE A 307 35.52 -5.54 3.91
C ILE A 307 37.04 -5.59 3.95
N GLU A 308 37.63 -6.56 3.24
CA GLU A 308 39.08 -6.80 3.21
C GLU A 308 39.89 -5.55 2.86
N ASP A 309 39.37 -4.73 1.95
CA ASP A 309 40.02 -3.50 1.48
C ASP A 309 40.01 -2.36 2.52
N ASN A 310 39.21 -2.46 3.59
CA ASN A 310 39.06 -1.35 4.55
C ASN A 310 38.81 -1.86 5.98
N PRO A 311 39.88 -2.10 6.78
CA PRO A 311 39.74 -2.65 8.12
C PRO A 311 38.91 -1.74 9.03
N GLY A 312 37.96 -2.35 9.76
CA GLY A 312 36.97 -1.64 10.58
C GLY A 312 35.67 -1.29 9.84
N PHE A 313 35.58 -1.54 8.54
CA PHE A 313 34.33 -1.48 7.79
C PHE A 313 33.70 -2.87 7.63
N PHE A 314 32.42 -2.94 7.94
CA PHE A 314 31.64 -4.17 7.86
C PHE A 314 30.48 -4.00 6.88
N ARG A 315 30.17 -5.06 6.13
CA ARG A 315 28.98 -5.17 5.29
C ARG A 315 27.93 -5.97 6.04
N VAL A 316 26.75 -5.38 6.23
CA VAL A 316 25.62 -6.03 6.90
C VAL A 316 24.58 -6.44 5.86
N LYS A 317 24.23 -7.73 5.84
CA LYS A 317 23.13 -8.29 5.05
C LYS A 317 22.01 -8.71 5.97
N LEU A 318 20.82 -8.15 5.77
CA LEU A 318 19.62 -8.49 6.52
C LEU A 318 18.69 -9.35 5.65
N TYR A 319 18.27 -10.47 6.20
CA TYR A 319 17.19 -11.31 5.68
C TYR A 319 16.03 -11.23 6.65
N ALA A 320 14.85 -10.83 6.18
CA ALA A 320 13.66 -10.67 7.01
C ALA A 320 12.46 -11.31 6.30
N VAL A 321 11.72 -12.14 7.03
CA VAL A 321 10.50 -12.79 6.56
C VAL A 321 9.32 -12.20 7.33
N PRO A 322 8.46 -11.38 6.70
CA PRO A 322 7.31 -10.81 7.37
C PRO A 322 6.17 -11.83 7.54
N HIS A 323 5.22 -11.52 8.40
CA HIS A 323 3.93 -12.23 8.41
C HIS A 323 3.14 -11.94 7.13
N PHE A 324 2.65 -12.99 6.49
CA PHE A 324 1.88 -12.84 5.26
C PHE A 324 0.44 -12.42 5.54
N GLN A 325 0.01 -11.33 4.92
CA GLN A 325 -1.40 -10.95 4.87
C GLN A 325 -2.13 -11.68 3.74
N VAL A 326 -3.41 -11.99 3.95
CA VAL A 326 -4.28 -12.61 2.94
C VAL A 326 -4.53 -11.61 1.80
N GLU A 327 -4.23 -12.03 0.57
CA GLU A 327 -4.40 -11.23 -0.66
C GLU A 327 -5.64 -11.62 -1.46
N GLY A 328 -5.97 -12.91 -1.45
CA GLY A 328 -7.03 -13.49 -2.24
C GLY A 328 -7.05 -15.00 -2.03
N MET A 329 -8.18 -15.61 -2.32
CA MET A 329 -8.38 -17.04 -2.20
C MET A 329 -9.14 -17.52 -3.43
N ASP A 330 -8.55 -18.45 -4.17
CA ASP A 330 -9.27 -19.15 -5.23
C ASP A 330 -10.04 -20.32 -4.60
N VAL A 331 -11.37 -20.30 -4.70
CA VAL A 331 -12.25 -21.27 -4.07
C VAL A 331 -12.96 -22.06 -5.17
N SER A 332 -12.49 -23.28 -5.42
CA SER A 332 -13.17 -24.22 -6.30
C SER A 332 -14.23 -25.02 -5.52
N LEU A 333 -15.50 -24.74 -5.79
CA LEU A 333 -16.62 -25.49 -5.21
C LEU A 333 -16.95 -26.66 -6.14
N SER A 334 -16.79 -27.89 -5.65
CA SER A 334 -17.21 -29.11 -6.37
C SER A 334 -18.23 -29.87 -5.54
N LEU A 335 -19.42 -30.07 -6.10
CA LEU A 335 -20.47 -30.87 -5.49
C LEU A 335 -20.19 -32.34 -5.80
N VAL A 336 -19.81 -33.11 -4.78
CA VAL A 336 -19.49 -34.55 -4.92
C VAL A 336 -20.51 -35.40 -4.15
N SER A 337 -21.02 -36.45 -4.80
CA SER A 337 -21.96 -37.41 -4.20
C SER A 337 -21.30 -38.27 -3.10
N GLN A 338 -19.98 -38.47 -3.17
CA GLN A 338 -19.17 -39.07 -2.11
C GLN A 338 -17.81 -38.35 -2.01
N ASN A 339 -17.42 -37.95 -0.80
CA ASN A 339 -16.13 -37.33 -0.55
C ASN A 339 -14.99 -38.30 -0.91
N ALA A 340 -14.08 -37.87 -1.80
CA ALA A 340 -12.92 -38.65 -2.24
C ALA A 340 -11.95 -39.07 -1.11
N GLY A 341 -12.12 -38.54 0.12
CA GLY A 341 -11.37 -38.96 1.30
C GLY A 341 -11.79 -40.30 1.93
N ARG A 342 -12.78 -41.01 1.37
CA ARG A 342 -13.28 -42.27 1.95
C ARG A 342 -13.38 -43.46 0.98
N GLN A 343 -12.51 -43.54 -0.03
CA GLN A 343 -12.27 -44.82 -0.70
C GLN A 343 -11.16 -45.59 0.01
N LYS A 344 -11.51 -46.28 1.11
CA LYS A 344 -10.71 -47.40 1.59
C LYS A 344 -10.72 -48.47 0.49
N ARG A 345 -9.57 -48.63 -0.16
CA ARG A 345 -9.20 -49.87 -0.87
C ARG A 345 -9.63 -51.08 -0.03
N LYS A 346 -10.61 -51.84 -0.51
CA LYS A 346 -10.70 -53.28 -0.27
C LYS A 346 -10.56 -53.96 -1.64
N ALA A 347 -9.33 -53.98 -2.13
CA ALA A 347 -8.90 -54.96 -3.12
C ALA A 347 -8.14 -56.05 -2.35
N GLY A 348 -8.64 -57.29 -2.43
CA GLY A 348 -7.99 -58.52 -1.99
C GLY A 348 -8.59 -59.16 -0.74
N VAL A 349 -9.32 -60.29 -0.87
CA VAL A 349 -8.78 -61.68 -0.94
C VAL A 349 -9.93 -62.69 -0.65
N GLY A 350 -10.04 -63.73 -1.49
CA GLY A 350 -10.74 -65.01 -1.24
C GLY A 350 -12.14 -65.08 -1.87
N LYS A 351 -12.45 -65.96 -2.83
CA LYS A 351 -11.98 -67.32 -3.12
C LYS A 351 -11.62 -67.52 -4.58
#